data_AF-A0A7Y6XLN9-F1
#
_entry.id   AF-A0A7Y6XLN9-F1
#
_cell.length_a   1.000
_cell.length_b   1.000
_cell.length_c   1.000
_cell.angle_alpha   90.00
_cell.angle_beta   90.00
_cell.angle_gamma   90.00
#
_symmetry.space_group_name_H-M   'P 1'
#
loop_
_entity.id
_entity.type
_entity.pdbx_description
1 polymer ?
#
loop_
_entity_poly.entity_id
_entity_poly.type
_entity_poly.pdbx_seq_one_letter_code
_entity_poly.pdbx_strand_id
1 'polypeptide(L)'
;ASGGADRQTVASAKLLAPESLRALTRTVSREDFEINARRLPGVARALMLTANEDATIAENAGILYVVPQGGGVPTPALKAQVLRQVTEVYPCTLTFQVSVQEPVYRRVDVSARLFLRQGASAQDVAMRVRQALAAHFRVSEPDGTPNPRIDFGFNGKDAQGFPAGEVAWSDVFNVIRDAPGVRKLGDARMDLTLNGLPADVKLTVRELPVLGSVTLQDGDTGGLL
;
A
#
# COMPACT_ATOMS: atom_id res chain seq x y z
N ALA A 1 -29.15 -3.15 21.70
CA ALA A 1 -29.28 -2.71 20.30
C ALA A 1 -27.90 -2.75 19.65
N SER A 2 -27.62 -3.80 18.87
CA SER A 2 -26.34 -3.99 18.15
C SER A 2 -26.66 -3.95 16.66
N GLY A 3 -26.75 -2.75 16.10
CA GLY A 3 -27.19 -2.58 14.71
C GLY A 3 -26.90 -1.21 14.11
N GLY A 4 -26.14 -0.34 14.79
CA GLY A 4 -25.63 0.87 14.17
C GLY A 4 -24.35 0.53 13.43
N ALA A 5 -24.43 0.31 12.11
CA ALA A 5 -23.24 0.41 11.28
C ALA A 5 -22.73 1.86 11.37
N ASP A 6 -21.42 2.04 11.56
CA ASP A 6 -20.83 3.37 11.56
C ASP A 6 -21.19 4.11 10.27
N ARG A 7 -21.44 5.42 10.40
CA ARG A 7 -21.83 6.26 9.26
C ARG A 7 -20.74 6.15 8.19
N GLN A 8 -21.13 5.66 7.01
CA GLN A 8 -20.27 5.65 5.83
C GLN A 8 -19.73 7.05 5.55
N THR A 9 -18.42 7.16 5.38
CA THR A 9 -17.76 8.45 5.11
C THR A 9 -18.01 8.91 3.68
N VAL A 10 -17.95 10.22 3.42
CA VAL A 10 -18.09 10.75 2.05
C VAL A 10 -16.98 10.22 1.13
N ALA A 11 -15.77 10.01 1.65
CA ALA A 11 -14.65 9.44 0.91
C ALA A 11 -14.93 7.99 0.49
N SER A 12 -15.40 7.15 1.41
CA SER A 12 -15.78 5.75 1.10
C SER A 12 -16.99 5.69 0.15
N ALA A 13 -17.97 6.57 0.28
CA ALA A 13 -19.10 6.65 -0.64
C ALA A 13 -18.68 7.02 -2.08
N LYS A 14 -17.73 7.95 -2.24
CA LYS A 14 -17.16 8.33 -3.54
C LYS A 14 -16.39 7.18 -4.21
N LEU A 15 -15.74 6.32 -3.42
CA LEU A 15 -15.03 5.14 -3.93
C LEU A 15 -16.00 4.03 -4.33
N LEU A 16 -17.00 3.75 -3.50
CA LEU A 16 -17.92 2.62 -3.71
C LEU A 16 -18.95 2.86 -4.82
N ALA A 17 -19.37 4.10 -5.08
CA ALA A 17 -20.39 4.38 -6.09
C ALA A 17 -19.96 3.98 -7.53
N PRO A 18 -18.77 4.38 -8.05
CA PRO A 18 -18.29 3.90 -9.35
C PRO A 18 -18.06 2.38 -9.39
N GLU A 19 -17.51 1.80 -8.32
CA GLU A 19 -17.22 0.37 -8.24
C GLU A 19 -18.47 -0.50 -8.32
N SER A 20 -19.59 -0.03 -7.73
CA SER A 20 -20.87 -0.73 -7.78
C SER A 20 -21.47 -0.80 -9.19
N LEU A 21 -21.08 0.11 -10.09
CA LEU A 21 -21.48 0.08 -11.50
C LEU A 21 -20.56 -0.78 -12.36
N ARG A 22 -19.29 -0.95 -11.96
CA ARG A 22 -18.29 -1.77 -12.69
C ARG A 22 -18.44 -3.25 -12.38
N ALA A 23 -18.54 -3.62 -11.11
CA ALA A 23 -18.78 -4.99 -10.66
C ALA A 23 -20.22 -5.14 -10.19
N LEU A 24 -21.12 -5.55 -11.08
CA LEU A 24 -22.55 -5.65 -10.78
C LEU A 24 -22.84 -6.89 -9.92
N THR A 25 -23.05 -8.04 -10.57
CA THR A 25 -23.54 -9.27 -9.92
C THR A 25 -22.63 -10.48 -10.12
N ARG A 26 -21.52 -10.33 -10.83
CA ARG A 26 -20.57 -11.40 -11.17
C ARG A 26 -19.13 -10.93 -11.08
N THR A 27 -18.22 -11.88 -11.00
CA THR A 27 -16.77 -11.66 -10.95
C THR A 27 -16.11 -12.24 -12.20
N VAL A 28 -15.89 -11.43 -13.24
CA VAL A 28 -15.40 -11.93 -14.53
C VAL A 28 -14.02 -11.35 -14.86
N SER A 29 -13.89 -10.03 -14.82
CA SER A 29 -12.63 -9.35 -15.07
C SER A 29 -11.72 -9.42 -13.84
N ARG A 30 -10.41 -9.21 -14.05
CA ARG A 30 -9.42 -9.04 -12.96
C ARG A 30 -9.88 -7.99 -11.93
N GLU A 31 -10.34 -6.84 -12.41
CA GLU A 31 -10.81 -5.73 -11.56
C GLU A 31 -12.05 -6.14 -10.74
N ASP A 32 -12.93 -6.99 -11.27
CA ASP A 32 -14.11 -7.45 -10.53
C ASP A 32 -13.69 -8.25 -9.29
N PHE A 33 -12.66 -9.10 -9.38
CA PHE A 33 -12.14 -9.86 -8.23
C PHE A 33 -11.67 -8.94 -7.13
N GLU A 34 -10.95 -7.87 -7.49
CA GLU A 34 -10.41 -6.89 -6.56
C GLU A 34 -11.51 -6.07 -5.90
N ILE A 35 -12.49 -5.61 -6.69
CA ILE A 35 -13.65 -4.86 -6.20
C ILE A 35 -14.49 -5.74 -5.25
N ASN A 36 -14.88 -6.94 -5.68
CA ASN A 36 -15.76 -7.80 -4.90
C ASN A 36 -15.10 -8.28 -3.61
N ALA A 37 -13.78 -8.51 -3.62
CA ALA A 37 -13.02 -8.79 -2.39
C ALA A 37 -13.04 -7.63 -1.41
N ARG A 38 -12.83 -6.38 -1.88
CA ARG A 38 -12.84 -5.17 -1.03
C ARG A 38 -14.22 -4.81 -0.47
N ARG A 39 -15.30 -5.44 -0.93
CA ARG A 39 -16.63 -5.33 -0.28
C ARG A 39 -16.66 -5.95 1.11
N LEU A 40 -15.74 -6.86 1.43
CA LEU A 40 -15.58 -7.37 2.78
C LEU A 40 -14.83 -6.33 3.64
N PRO A 41 -15.41 -5.85 4.76
CA PRO A 41 -14.77 -4.84 5.62
C PRO A 41 -13.39 -5.25 6.17
N GLY A 42 -13.08 -6.55 6.19
CA GLY A 42 -11.78 -7.07 6.60
C GLY A 42 -10.67 -6.92 5.55
N VAL A 43 -10.98 -6.47 4.33
CA VAL A 43 -10.03 -6.36 3.21
C VAL A 43 -9.73 -4.89 2.92
N ALA A 44 -8.47 -4.49 3.11
CA ALA A 44 -8.01 -3.16 2.76
C ALA A 44 -7.65 -3.06 1.27
N ARG A 45 -6.96 -4.08 0.74
CA ARG A 45 -6.54 -4.14 -0.66
C ARG A 45 -6.64 -5.55 -1.21
N ALA A 46 -6.84 -5.62 -2.51
CA ALA A 46 -6.81 -6.86 -3.25
C ALA A 46 -6.09 -6.61 -4.59
N LEU A 47 -5.30 -7.58 -5.03
CA LEU A 47 -4.71 -7.63 -6.36
C LEU A 47 -4.95 -9.01 -6.94
N MET A 48 -5.60 -9.07 -8.09
CA MET A 48 -5.78 -10.27 -8.87
C MET A 48 -4.73 -10.31 -9.96
N LEU A 49 -3.97 -11.40 -10.05
CA LEU A 49 -3.04 -11.65 -11.16
C LEU A 49 -3.42 -12.94 -11.89
N THR A 50 -3.18 -12.97 -13.18
CA THR A 50 -3.40 -14.12 -14.06
C THR A 50 -2.10 -14.46 -14.83
N ALA A 51 -2.15 -15.48 -15.69
CA ALA A 51 -1.03 -15.84 -16.57
C ALA A 51 -0.51 -14.66 -17.43
N ASN A 52 -1.35 -13.65 -17.71
CA ASN A 52 -0.98 -12.46 -18.45
C ASN A 52 0.04 -11.58 -17.71
N GLU A 53 -0.04 -11.55 -16.38
CA GLU A 53 0.84 -10.72 -15.54
C GLU A 53 1.94 -11.54 -14.88
N ASP A 54 1.70 -12.83 -14.62
CA ASP A 54 2.63 -13.76 -14.00
C ASP A 54 2.52 -15.13 -14.67
N ALA A 55 3.49 -15.45 -15.52
CA ALA A 55 3.54 -16.69 -16.30
C ALA A 55 3.67 -17.97 -15.45
N THR A 56 3.91 -17.83 -14.13
CA THR A 56 3.89 -18.98 -13.21
C THR A 56 2.45 -19.38 -12.81
N ILE A 57 1.47 -18.53 -13.09
CA ILE A 57 0.05 -18.81 -12.88
C ILE A 57 -0.46 -19.64 -14.07
N ALA A 58 -1.15 -20.74 -13.77
CA ALA A 58 -1.75 -21.57 -14.81
C ALA A 58 -2.83 -20.81 -15.60
N GLU A 59 -2.98 -21.18 -16.88
CA GLU A 59 -4.09 -20.69 -17.71
C GLU A 59 -5.44 -21.00 -17.08
N ASN A 60 -6.41 -20.10 -17.30
CA ASN A 60 -7.75 -20.20 -16.70
C ASN A 60 -7.72 -20.31 -15.16
N ALA A 61 -6.68 -19.74 -14.54
CA ALA A 61 -6.57 -19.55 -13.11
C ALA A 61 -6.08 -18.13 -12.77
N GLY A 62 -6.23 -17.76 -11.50
CA GLY A 62 -5.64 -16.55 -10.97
C GLY A 62 -5.40 -16.58 -9.47
N ILE A 63 -4.50 -15.71 -9.05
CA ILE A 63 -4.11 -15.52 -7.65
C ILE A 63 -4.62 -14.16 -7.19
N LEU A 64 -5.49 -14.18 -6.18
CA LEU A 64 -6.00 -13.01 -5.51
C LEU A 64 -5.21 -12.76 -4.22
N TYR A 65 -4.28 -11.81 -4.29
CA TYR A 65 -3.49 -11.35 -3.14
C TYR A 65 -4.33 -10.40 -2.29
N VAL A 66 -4.46 -10.68 -0.99
CA VAL A 66 -5.34 -9.93 -0.08
C VAL A 66 -4.55 -9.29 1.05
N VAL A 67 -4.70 -7.98 1.21
CA VAL A 67 -4.20 -7.23 2.37
C VAL A 67 -5.35 -6.98 3.34
N PRO A 68 -5.26 -7.43 4.60
CA PRO A 68 -6.27 -7.16 5.61
C PRO A 68 -6.36 -5.68 5.99
N GLN A 69 -7.49 -5.29 6.57
CA GLN A 69 -7.58 -4.03 7.29
C GLN A 69 -6.56 -3.99 8.43
N GLY A 70 -5.78 -2.91 8.50
CA GLY A 70 -4.64 -2.78 9.43
C GLY A 70 -3.32 -3.36 8.91
N GLY A 71 -3.32 -4.02 7.75
CA GLY A 71 -2.14 -4.65 7.15
C GLY A 71 -1.82 -6.03 7.72
N GLY A 72 -0.62 -6.54 7.40
CA GLY A 72 -0.19 -7.88 7.79
C GLY A 72 -0.74 -8.99 6.89
N VAL A 73 -0.70 -10.23 7.38
CA VAL A 73 -1.15 -11.39 6.59
C VAL A 73 -2.62 -11.72 6.87
N PRO A 74 -3.42 -12.07 5.84
CA PRO A 74 -4.80 -12.47 6.03
C PRO A 74 -4.89 -13.80 6.79
N THR A 75 -5.78 -13.84 7.79
CA THR A 75 -6.07 -15.08 8.50
C THR A 75 -6.68 -16.12 7.56
N PRO A 76 -6.55 -17.43 7.85
CA PRO A 76 -7.21 -18.47 7.05
C PRO A 76 -8.73 -18.24 6.91
N ALA A 77 -9.38 -17.74 7.96
CA ALA A 77 -10.81 -17.40 7.93
C ALA A 77 -11.11 -16.25 6.95
N LEU A 78 -10.28 -15.20 6.93
CA LEU A 78 -10.44 -14.10 5.97
C LEU A 78 -10.21 -14.58 4.53
N LYS A 79 -9.19 -15.41 4.28
CA LYS A 79 -8.94 -16.00 2.95
C LYS A 79 -10.13 -16.81 2.45
N ALA A 80 -10.74 -17.62 3.31
CA ALA A 80 -11.94 -18.40 2.98
C ALA A 80 -13.18 -17.51 2.72
N GLN A 81 -13.36 -16.44 3.50
CA GLN A 81 -14.44 -15.48 3.26
C GLN A 81 -14.27 -14.75 1.92
N VAL A 82 -13.05 -14.31 1.60
CA VAL A 82 -12.74 -13.67 0.31
C VAL A 82 -12.99 -14.64 -0.84
N LEU A 83 -12.54 -15.89 -0.73
CA LEU A 83 -12.77 -16.88 -1.78
C LEU A 83 -14.27 -17.05 -2.03
N ARG A 84 -15.07 -17.29 -0.98
CA ARG A 84 -16.53 -17.37 -1.08
C ARG A 84 -17.15 -16.11 -1.68
N GLN A 85 -16.65 -14.94 -1.29
CA GLN A 85 -17.16 -13.66 -1.79
C GLN A 85 -17.03 -13.56 -3.31
N VAL A 86 -15.90 -13.99 -3.89
CA VAL A 86 -15.61 -13.85 -5.32
C VAL A 86 -16.00 -15.07 -6.16
N THR A 87 -16.41 -16.18 -5.55
CA THR A 87 -16.84 -17.40 -6.27
C THR A 87 -18.29 -17.79 -6.05
N GLU A 88 -18.90 -17.42 -4.92
CA GLU A 88 -20.27 -17.81 -4.56
C GLU A 88 -21.21 -16.60 -4.43
N VAL A 89 -20.81 -15.56 -3.67
CA VAL A 89 -21.65 -14.37 -3.45
C VAL A 89 -21.71 -13.53 -4.73
N TYR A 90 -20.55 -13.33 -5.37
CA TYR A 90 -20.42 -12.77 -6.71
C TYR A 90 -19.80 -13.83 -7.61
N PRO A 91 -20.61 -14.71 -8.23
CA PRO A 91 -20.09 -15.87 -8.93
C PRO A 91 -19.11 -15.51 -10.03
N CYS A 92 -18.02 -16.26 -10.11
CA CYS A 92 -17.08 -16.20 -11.23
C CYS A 92 -17.47 -17.16 -12.36
N THR A 93 -16.71 -17.17 -13.45
CA THR A 93 -16.89 -18.14 -14.53
C THR A 93 -16.61 -19.56 -14.02
N LEU A 94 -17.46 -20.53 -14.39
CA LEU A 94 -17.49 -21.88 -13.82
C LEU A 94 -16.15 -22.63 -13.87
N THR A 95 -15.35 -22.40 -14.91
CA THR A 95 -14.08 -23.10 -15.11
C THR A 95 -12.90 -22.39 -14.48
N PHE A 96 -13.05 -21.12 -14.10
CA PHE A 96 -11.92 -20.30 -13.67
C PHE A 96 -11.53 -20.61 -12.23
N GLN A 97 -10.25 -20.94 -12.03
CA GLN A 97 -9.75 -21.34 -10.72
C GLN A 97 -9.19 -20.13 -9.97
N VAL A 98 -9.70 -19.87 -8.77
CA VAL A 98 -9.26 -18.75 -7.94
C VAL A 98 -8.56 -19.29 -6.71
N SER A 99 -7.36 -18.77 -6.43
CA SER A 99 -6.69 -18.99 -5.15
C SER A 99 -6.50 -17.66 -4.43
N VAL A 100 -6.78 -17.63 -3.12
CA VAL A 100 -6.56 -16.44 -2.29
C VAL A 100 -5.25 -16.60 -1.53
N GLN A 101 -4.34 -15.63 -1.70
CA GLN A 101 -2.99 -15.70 -1.14
C GLN A 101 -2.62 -14.48 -0.29
N GLU A 102 -1.54 -14.64 0.45
CA GLU A 102 -0.95 -13.59 1.29
C GLU A 102 -0.22 -12.56 0.41
N PRO A 103 -0.24 -11.28 0.79
CA PRO A 103 0.43 -10.25 0.03
C PRO A 103 1.95 -10.39 0.20
N VAL A 104 2.70 -10.06 -0.85
CA VAL A 104 4.16 -10.00 -0.76
C VAL A 104 4.54 -8.59 -0.32
N TYR A 105 5.17 -8.45 0.85
CA TYR A 105 5.57 -7.15 1.36
C TYR A 105 7.00 -6.80 0.97
N ARG A 106 7.18 -5.64 0.33
CA ARG A 106 8.49 -5.04 0.13
C ARG A 106 8.79 -4.09 1.27
N ARG A 107 9.73 -4.45 2.14
CA ARG A 107 10.22 -3.54 3.18
C ARG A 107 11.06 -2.43 2.58
N VAL A 108 10.81 -1.21 3.02
CA VAL A 108 11.53 0.01 2.63
C VAL A 108 12.19 0.61 3.87
N ASP A 109 13.47 0.30 4.05
CA ASP A 109 14.33 0.90 5.06
C ASP A 109 14.73 2.31 4.62
N VAL A 110 14.54 3.29 5.49
CA VAL A 110 14.83 4.70 5.22
C VAL A 110 15.98 5.16 6.11
N SER A 111 17.05 5.67 5.50
CA SER A 111 18.12 6.37 6.22
C SER A 111 18.21 7.79 5.73
N ALA A 112 18.21 8.76 6.64
CA ALA A 112 18.24 10.18 6.28
C ALA A 112 19.09 11.02 7.24
N ARG A 113 19.87 11.95 6.67
CA ARG A 113 20.57 13.01 7.41
C ARG A 113 19.76 14.31 7.33
N LEU A 114 19.43 14.85 8.50
CA LEU A 114 18.47 15.94 8.67
C LEU A 114 19.11 17.14 9.35
N PHE A 115 18.88 18.33 8.82
CA PHE A 115 19.22 19.58 9.49
C PHE A 115 17.96 20.18 10.08
N LEU A 116 18.02 20.55 11.35
CA LEU A 116 16.87 21.03 12.11
C LEU A 116 16.71 22.55 11.98
N ARG A 117 15.49 23.05 12.19
CA ARG A 117 15.24 24.49 12.35
C ARG A 117 15.71 24.95 13.72
N GLN A 118 16.06 26.23 13.83
CA GLN A 118 16.43 26.83 15.11
C GLN A 118 15.31 26.63 16.16
N GLY A 119 15.69 26.18 17.36
CA GLY A 119 14.77 25.94 18.46
C GLY A 119 13.92 24.67 18.34
N ALA A 120 14.07 23.88 17.27
CA ALA A 120 13.39 22.59 17.16
C ALA A 120 14.03 21.54 18.09
N SER A 121 13.19 20.82 18.83
CA SER A 121 13.62 19.64 19.58
C SER A 121 13.94 18.49 18.61
N ALA A 122 15.16 17.97 18.69
CA ALA A 122 15.64 16.87 17.84
C ALA A 122 14.76 15.61 17.99
N GLN A 123 14.39 15.28 19.22
CA GLN A 123 13.50 14.16 19.54
C GLN A 123 12.10 14.34 18.95
N ASP A 124 11.55 15.56 19.03
CA ASP A 124 10.21 15.84 18.49
C ASP A 124 10.21 15.77 16.95
N VAL A 125 11.26 16.30 16.32
CA VAL A 125 11.39 16.23 14.86
C VAL A 125 11.53 14.77 14.40
N ALA A 126 12.38 13.98 15.07
CA ALA A 126 12.54 12.56 14.77
C ALA A 126 11.20 11.81 14.88
N MET A 127 10.44 12.06 15.94
CA MET A 127 9.11 11.48 16.12
C MET A 127 8.16 11.87 14.97
N ARG A 128 8.09 13.15 14.61
CA ARG A 128 7.22 13.64 13.53
C ARG A 128 7.60 13.07 12.18
N VAL A 129 8.90 12.95 11.87
CA VAL A 129 9.38 12.31 10.63
C VAL A 129 8.97 10.83 10.60
N ARG A 130 9.18 10.09 11.69
CA ARG A 130 8.76 8.68 11.79
C ARG A 130 7.24 8.53 11.62
N GLN A 131 6.44 9.43 12.19
CA GLN A 131 4.99 9.45 12.02
C GLN A 131 4.57 9.79 10.58
N ALA A 132 5.23 10.77 9.94
CA ALA A 132 4.95 11.15 8.55
C ALA A 132 5.26 9.99 7.59
N LEU A 133 6.39 9.30 7.79
CA LEU A 133 6.73 8.09 7.04
C LEU A 133 5.73 6.95 7.31
N ALA A 134 5.38 6.69 8.57
CA ALA A 134 4.37 5.68 8.90
C ALA A 134 3.01 5.99 8.25
N ALA A 135 2.61 7.26 8.20
CA ALA A 135 1.40 7.71 7.52
C ALA A 135 1.52 7.64 5.99
N HIS A 136 2.72 7.77 5.42
CA HIS A 136 2.95 7.60 3.99
C HIS A 136 2.78 6.13 3.56
N PHE A 137 3.31 5.19 4.36
CA PHE A 137 3.32 3.74 4.05
C PHE A 137 2.16 2.94 4.67
N ARG A 138 1.20 3.57 5.35
CA ARG A 138 0.05 2.85 5.89
C ARG A 138 -0.81 2.26 4.77
N VAL A 139 -1.39 1.09 5.00
CA VAL A 139 -2.23 0.42 3.99
C VAL A 139 -3.53 1.19 3.74
N SER A 140 -4.16 1.67 4.81
CA SER A 140 -5.45 2.35 4.81
C SER A 140 -5.37 3.69 5.54
N GLU A 141 -6.16 4.65 5.08
CA GLU A 141 -6.41 5.93 5.73
C GLU A 141 -7.24 5.73 7.02
N PRO A 142 -7.26 6.71 7.94
CA PRO A 142 -7.99 6.60 9.21
C PRO A 142 -9.50 6.47 9.01
N ASP A 143 -10.01 6.90 7.85
CA ASP A 143 -11.41 6.75 7.46
C ASP A 143 -11.73 5.37 6.86
N GLY A 144 -10.76 4.46 6.86
CA GLY A 144 -10.88 3.09 6.36
C GLY A 144 -10.61 2.93 4.87
N THR A 145 -10.49 4.02 4.10
CA THR A 145 -10.23 3.93 2.66
C THR A 145 -8.79 3.49 2.35
N PRO A 146 -8.50 2.87 1.20
CA PRO A 146 -7.12 2.56 0.82
C PRO A 146 -6.28 3.84 0.67
N ASN A 147 -5.06 3.84 1.23
CA ASN A 147 -4.12 4.96 1.08
C ASN A 147 -3.71 5.18 -0.41
N PRO A 148 -4.01 6.31 -1.05
CA PRO A 148 -3.73 6.49 -2.47
C PRO A 148 -2.23 6.61 -2.81
N ARG A 149 -1.36 6.77 -1.80
CA ARG A 149 0.09 6.99 -2.00
C ARG A 149 0.88 5.71 -2.23
N ILE A 150 0.34 4.59 -1.78
CA ILE A 150 0.97 3.28 -1.97
C ILE A 150 -0.02 2.32 -2.57
N ASP A 151 0.46 1.42 -3.41
CA ASP A 151 -0.31 0.29 -3.89
C ASP A 151 0.61 -0.85 -4.30
N PHE A 152 0.02 -1.97 -4.72
CA PHE A 152 0.77 -3.05 -5.35
C PHE A 152 1.54 -2.54 -6.56
N GLY A 153 2.73 -3.10 -6.80
CA GLY A 153 3.58 -2.69 -7.93
C GLY A 153 2.86 -2.76 -9.29
N PHE A 154 1.87 -3.65 -9.44
CA PHE A 154 1.04 -3.70 -10.64
C PHE A 154 0.26 -2.41 -10.90
N ASN A 155 -0.23 -1.73 -9.85
CA ASN A 155 -1.10 -0.55 -9.95
C ASN A 155 -0.30 0.76 -10.08
N GLY A 156 0.98 0.76 -9.72
CA GLY A 156 1.88 1.86 -10.10
C GLY A 156 2.11 1.80 -11.60
N LYS A 157 1.45 2.67 -12.38
CA LYS A 157 1.53 2.68 -13.84
C LYS A 157 2.39 3.84 -14.36
N ASP A 158 3.09 3.63 -15.46
CA ASP A 158 3.70 4.71 -16.23
C ASP A 158 2.65 5.48 -17.07
N ALA A 159 3.12 6.45 -17.85
CA ALA A 159 2.27 7.28 -18.70
C ALA A 159 1.54 6.49 -19.81
N GLN A 160 2.01 5.29 -20.13
CA GLN A 160 1.44 4.39 -21.12
C GLN A 160 0.50 3.34 -20.49
N GLY A 161 0.37 3.33 -19.15
CA GLY A 161 -0.49 2.41 -18.42
C GLY A 161 0.18 1.06 -18.11
N PHE A 162 1.48 0.90 -18.35
CA PHE A 162 2.21 -0.31 -18.00
C PHE A 162 2.65 -0.30 -16.54
N PRO A 163 2.67 -1.47 -15.85
CA PRO A 163 3.24 -1.55 -14.50
C PRO A 163 4.68 -1.02 -14.45
N ALA A 164 4.88 0.03 -13.67
CA ALA A 164 6.18 0.65 -13.37
C ALA A 164 6.44 0.70 -11.85
N GLY A 165 5.66 -0.03 -11.06
CA GLY A 165 5.62 -0.04 -9.60
C GLY A 165 6.96 0.23 -8.92
N GLU A 166 7.01 1.34 -8.20
CA GLU A 166 8.16 1.75 -7.43
C GLU A 166 7.75 2.61 -6.24
N VAL A 167 8.60 2.64 -5.23
CA VAL A 167 8.57 3.69 -4.21
C VAL A 167 9.54 4.75 -4.66
N ALA A 168 9.00 5.88 -5.11
CA ALA A 168 9.80 7.00 -5.58
C ALA A 168 10.62 7.59 -4.43
N TRP A 169 11.92 7.71 -4.64
CA TRP A 169 12.84 8.35 -3.71
C TRP A 169 12.42 9.80 -3.44
N SER A 170 11.93 10.49 -4.48
CA SER A 170 11.45 11.88 -4.37
C SER A 170 10.25 12.04 -3.44
N ASP A 171 9.37 11.05 -3.39
CA ASP A 171 8.19 11.11 -2.53
C ASP A 171 8.58 10.94 -1.06
N VAL A 172 9.47 9.99 -0.78
CA VAL A 172 10.04 9.83 0.58
C VAL A 172 10.84 11.06 0.98
N PHE A 173 11.62 11.63 0.06
CA PHE A 173 12.32 12.90 0.27
C PHE A 173 11.36 14.01 0.68
N ASN A 174 10.26 14.19 -0.06
CA ASN A 174 9.26 15.22 0.22
C ASN A 174 8.60 14.99 1.59
N VAL A 175 8.22 13.75 1.92
CA VAL A 175 7.63 13.40 3.23
C VAL A 175 8.53 13.82 4.38
N ILE A 176 9.84 13.57 4.26
CA ILE A 176 10.82 13.92 5.30
C ILE A 176 11.07 15.43 5.31
N ARG A 177 11.28 16.05 4.15
CA ARG A 177 11.56 17.49 4.03
C ARG A 177 10.44 18.34 4.59
N ASP A 178 9.20 17.92 4.34
CA ASP A 178 7.99 18.68 4.69
C ASP A 178 7.57 18.45 6.15
N ALA A 179 8.26 17.57 6.89
CA ALA A 179 7.99 17.33 8.30
C ALA A 179 8.29 18.57 9.17
N PRO A 180 7.38 18.97 10.08
CA PRO A 180 7.58 20.17 10.90
C PRO A 180 8.85 20.14 11.76
N GLY A 181 9.68 21.16 11.59
CA GLY A 181 10.96 21.32 12.30
C GLY A 181 12.18 20.85 11.51
N VAL A 182 11.99 20.16 10.38
CA VAL A 182 13.05 19.94 9.40
C VAL A 182 13.32 21.26 8.65
N ARG A 183 14.61 21.62 8.54
CA ARG A 183 15.09 22.77 7.76
C ARG A 183 15.50 22.33 6.36
N LYS A 184 16.31 21.28 6.26
CA LYS A 184 16.69 20.63 5.00
C LYS A 184 17.14 19.18 5.25
N LEU A 185 17.17 18.38 4.19
CA LEU A 185 17.95 17.15 4.17
C LEU A 185 19.40 17.48 3.81
N GLY A 186 20.30 16.56 4.12
CA GLY A 186 21.65 16.55 3.56
C GLY A 186 21.62 16.46 2.03
N ASP A 187 22.63 17.04 1.40
CA ASP A 187 22.76 17.17 -0.06
C ASP A 187 23.82 16.22 -0.63
N ALA A 188 24.48 15.42 0.21
CA ALA A 188 25.35 14.36 -0.27
C ALA A 188 24.52 13.20 -0.82
N ARG A 189 25.10 12.48 -1.78
CA ARG A 189 24.44 11.36 -2.45
C ARG A 189 23.89 10.30 -1.50
N MET A 190 24.50 10.08 -0.34
CA MET A 190 24.08 9.06 0.64
C MET A 190 23.31 9.63 1.83
N ASP A 191 22.96 10.92 1.82
CA ASP A 191 22.24 11.56 2.92
C ASP A 191 20.75 11.21 2.95
N LEU A 192 20.19 10.64 1.87
CA LEU A 192 18.90 9.95 1.89
C LEU A 192 19.00 8.68 1.04
N THR A 193 18.74 7.54 1.67
CA THR A 193 18.72 6.25 1.00
C THR A 193 17.47 5.46 1.34
N LEU A 194 16.96 4.74 0.34
CA LEU A 194 15.95 3.70 0.49
C LEU A 194 16.62 2.34 0.27
N ASN A 195 16.49 1.43 1.23
CA ASN A 195 17.18 0.12 1.22
C ASN A 195 18.70 0.24 0.95
N GLY A 196 19.33 1.28 1.50
CA GLY A 196 20.76 1.55 1.35
C GLY A 196 21.19 2.17 0.01
N LEU A 197 20.25 2.49 -0.88
CA LEU A 197 20.53 3.12 -2.18
C LEU A 197 19.87 4.50 -2.28
N PRO A 198 20.53 5.50 -2.90
CA PRO A 198 19.94 6.81 -3.15
C PRO A 198 19.15 6.81 -4.46
N ALA A 199 18.17 5.92 -4.53
CA ALA A 199 17.37 5.65 -5.71
C ALA A 199 15.99 5.10 -5.31
N ASP A 200 15.10 5.01 -6.29
CA ASP A 200 13.77 4.41 -6.12
C ASP A 200 13.87 2.93 -5.74
N VAL A 201 12.88 2.45 -4.99
CA VAL A 201 12.77 1.01 -4.70
C VAL A 201 11.79 0.39 -5.68
N LYS A 202 12.30 -0.43 -6.61
CA LYS A 202 11.46 -1.19 -7.54
C LYS A 202 10.60 -2.21 -6.80
N LEU A 203 9.34 -2.32 -7.25
CA LEU A 203 8.37 -3.30 -6.79
C LEU A 203 8.08 -4.27 -7.94
N THR A 204 8.03 -5.55 -7.62
CA THR A 204 7.38 -6.52 -8.51
C THR A 204 5.88 -6.28 -8.53
N VAL A 205 5.19 -6.81 -9.55
CA VAL A 205 3.74 -6.60 -9.74
C VAL A 205 2.89 -6.97 -8.51
N ARG A 206 3.32 -7.98 -7.73
CA ARG A 206 2.61 -8.49 -6.54
C ARG A 206 3.08 -7.88 -5.21
N GLU A 207 4.10 -7.03 -5.22
CA GLU A 207 4.66 -6.47 -4.00
C GLU A 207 3.91 -5.21 -3.56
N LEU A 208 3.58 -5.14 -2.27
CA LEU A 208 3.09 -3.93 -1.60
C LEU A 208 4.22 -3.34 -0.74
N PRO A 209 4.55 -2.04 -0.86
CA PRO A 209 5.58 -1.44 -0.05
C PRO A 209 5.10 -1.22 1.39
N VAL A 210 5.98 -1.47 2.36
CA VAL A 210 5.76 -1.19 3.78
C VAL A 210 6.99 -0.55 4.38
N LEU A 211 6.79 0.35 5.34
CA LEU A 211 7.90 0.98 6.06
C LEU A 211 8.72 -0.08 6.81
N GLY A 212 10.03 -0.06 6.57
CA GLY A 212 11.02 -0.83 7.30
C GLY A 212 11.56 -0.05 8.50
N SER A 213 12.86 -0.18 8.72
CA SER A 213 13.60 0.61 9.70
C SER A 213 13.72 2.07 9.26
N VAL A 214 13.79 2.98 10.23
CA VAL A 214 14.02 4.41 9.99
C VAL A 214 15.22 4.84 10.81
N THR A 215 16.30 5.23 10.15
CA THR A 215 17.52 5.74 10.77
C THR A 215 17.67 7.21 10.43
N LEU A 216 17.70 8.06 11.45
CA LEU A 216 17.78 9.51 11.29
C LEU A 216 19.07 9.99 11.95
N GLN A 217 19.81 10.83 11.24
CA GLN A 217 21.05 11.44 11.73
C GLN A 217 20.92 12.95 11.71
N ASP A 218 21.41 13.61 12.76
CA ASP A 218 21.51 15.05 12.83
C ASP A 218 22.64 15.55 11.92
N GLY A 219 22.32 16.52 11.07
CA GLY A 219 23.21 17.05 10.05
C GLY A 219 24.35 17.87 10.62
N ASP A 220 24.13 18.58 11.73
CA ASP A 220 25.09 19.52 12.32
C ASP A 220 26.03 18.81 13.32
N THR A 221 25.51 17.83 14.06
CA THR A 221 26.26 17.12 15.12
C THR A 221 26.75 15.73 14.71
N GLY A 222 26.14 15.12 13.69
CA GLY A 222 26.41 13.74 13.30
C GLY A 222 25.83 12.68 14.25
N GLY A 223 25.13 13.08 15.32
CA GLY A 223 24.47 12.17 16.26
C GLY A 223 23.22 11.50 15.66
N LEU A 224 22.85 10.35 16.20
CA LEU A 224 21.57 9.70 15.85
C LEU A 224 20.38 10.40 16.54
N LEU A 225 19.23 10.37 15.86
CA LEU A 225 17.96 10.99 16.26
C LEU A 225 16.86 9.98 16.64
#